data_AF-A0A2X3D130-F1
#
_entry.id   AF-A0A2X3D130-F1
#
_cell.length_a   1.000
_cell.length_b   1.000
_cell.length_c   1.000
_cell.angle_alpha   90.00
_cell.angle_beta   90.00
_cell.angle_gamma   90.00
#
_symmetry.space_group_name_H-M   'P 1'
#
loop_
_entity.id
_entity.type
_entity.pdbx_description
1 polymer ?
#
loop_
_entity_poly.entity_id
_entity_poly.type
_entity_poly.pdbx_seq_one_letter_code
_entity_poly.pdbx_strand_id
1 'polypeptide(L)' 'MNDILRPFELTAGMCRMHWMSPIIVYWARRQQPEELRSRALAYRDWLANPIAAGGVHGGI' A
#
# COMPACT_ATOMS: atom_id res chain seq x y z
N MET A 1 9.81 8.05 7.58
CA MET A 1 8.66 8.14 6.60
C MET A 1 7.68 6.99 6.82
N ASN A 2 8.15 5.75 7.03
CA ASN A 2 7.30 4.63 7.48
C ASN A 2 6.66 4.84 8.87
N ASP A 3 7.18 5.75 9.68
CA ASP A 3 6.75 5.97 11.06
C ASP A 3 5.29 6.44 11.18
N ILE A 4 4.79 7.18 10.18
CA ILE A 4 3.38 7.63 10.14
C ILE A 4 2.44 6.42 10.03
N LEU A 5 2.90 5.35 9.37
CA LEU A 5 2.09 4.15 9.12
C LEU A 5 2.25 3.09 10.22
N ARG A 6 3.28 3.20 11.07
CA ARG A 6 3.58 2.26 12.14
C ARG A 6 2.38 1.95 13.05
N PRO A 7 1.52 2.91 13.46
CA PRO A 7 0.34 2.59 14.26
C PRO A 7 -0.65 1.64 13.55
N PHE A 8 -0.77 1.76 12.22
CA PHE A 8 -1.66 0.91 11.42
C PHE A 8 -1.09 -0.50 11.25
N GLU A 9 0.22 -0.61 11.00
CA GLU A 9 0.94 -1.88 10.94
C GLU A 9 0.81 -2.65 12.26
N LEU A 10 1.02 -1.96 13.39
CA LEU A 10 0.85 -2.56 14.72
C LEU A 10 -0.60 -3.03 14.95
N THR A 11 -1.60 -2.23 14.55
CA THR A 11 -3.01 -2.61 14.66
C THR A 11 -3.33 -3.86 13.83
N ALA A 12 -2.81 -3.95 12.60
CA ALA A 12 -2.96 -5.15 11.77
C ALA A 12 -2.35 -6.39 12.44
N GLY A 13 -1.15 -6.26 13.02
CA GLY A 13 -0.49 -7.32 13.79
C GLY A 13 -1.30 -7.77 15.01
N MET A 14 -1.89 -6.83 15.77
CA MET A 14 -2.76 -7.13 16.91
C MET A 14 -4.00 -7.93 16.51
N CYS A 15 -4.53 -7.68 15.31
CA CYS A 15 -5.66 -8.40 14.73
C CYS A 15 -5.27 -9.67 13.95
N ARG A 16 -3.99 -10.09 13.98
CA ARG A 16 -3.45 -11.21 13.19
C ARG A 16 -3.69 -11.07 11.68
N MET A 17 -3.78 -9.83 11.19
CA MET A 17 -3.86 -9.54 9.76
C MET A 17 -2.45 -9.46 9.18
N HIS A 18 -2.29 -9.86 7.92
CA HIS A 18 -1.04 -9.65 7.20
C HIS A 18 -0.96 -8.18 6.77
N TRP A 19 0.09 -7.48 7.21
CA TRP A 19 0.34 -6.12 6.75
C TRP A 19 0.81 -6.12 5.31
N MET A 20 0.07 -5.41 4.45
CA MET A 20 0.46 -5.18 3.06
C MET A 20 0.99 -3.77 2.92
N SER A 21 2.11 -3.61 2.20
CA SER A 21 2.67 -2.28 1.93
C SER A 21 1.63 -1.42 1.19
N PRO A 22 1.26 -0.25 1.73
CA PRO A 22 0.21 0.57 1.12
C PRO A 22 0.73 1.31 -0.11
N ILE A 23 -0.16 1.53 -1.08
CA ILE A 23 0.10 2.38 -2.23
C ILE A 23 -0.16 3.84 -1.83
N ILE A 24 0.87 4.68 -1.91
CA ILE A 24 0.83 6.10 -1.49
C ILE A 24 0.90 7.00 -2.72
N VAL A 25 -0.13 7.85 -2.89
CA VAL A 25 -0.13 8.92 -3.92
C VAL A 25 0.28 10.24 -3.28
N TYR A 26 1.53 10.65 -3.49
CA TYR A 26 2.03 11.92 -2.99
C TYR A 26 1.41 13.11 -3.74
N TRP A 27 1.10 14.18 -2.98
CA TRP A 27 0.48 15.40 -3.53
C TRP A 27 -0.72 15.16 -4.44
N ALA A 28 -1.61 14.23 -4.08
CA ALA A 28 -2.71 13.78 -4.93
C ALA A 28 -3.51 14.93 -5.60
N ARG A 29 -3.76 16.03 -4.89
CA ARG A 29 -4.50 17.20 -5.41
C ARG A 29 -3.78 18.00 -6.50
N ARG A 30 -2.46 17.83 -6.66
CA ARG A 30 -1.61 18.55 -7.63
C ARG A 30 -1.12 17.65 -8.76
N GLN A 31 -1.49 16.37 -8.76
CA GLN A 31 -1.11 15.44 -9.82
C GLN A 31 -1.84 15.80 -11.12
N GLN A 32 -1.19 15.60 -12.25
CA GLN A 32 -1.89 15.72 -13.53
C GLN A 32 -2.89 14.57 -13.70
N PRO A 33 -4.00 14.78 -14.43
CA PRO A 33 -5.01 13.74 -14.63
C PRO A 33 -4.44 12.43 -15.19
N GLU A 34 -3.47 12.52 -16.09
CA GLU A 34 -2.84 11.33 -16.71
C GLU A 34 -1.95 10.56 -15.72
N GLU A 35 -1.19 11.26 -14.87
CA GLU A 35 -0.38 10.63 -13.82
C GLU A 35 -1.28 9.96 -12.76
N LEU A 36 -2.42 10.58 -12.44
CA LEU A 36 -3.40 10.00 -11.54
C LEU A 36 -4.05 8.74 -12.16
N ARG A 37 -4.34 8.77 -13.46
CA ARG A 37 -4.85 7.62 -14.21
C ARG A 37 -3.86 6.46 -14.21
N SER A 38 -2.58 6.73 -14.47
CA SER A 38 -1.52 5.71 -14.42
C SER A 38 -1.46 5.03 -13.04
N ARG A 39 -1.52 5.83 -11.96
CA ARG A 39 -1.56 5.31 -10.58
C ARG A 39 -2.82 4.50 -10.29
N ALA A 40 -3.98 4.90 -10.82
CA ALA A 40 -5.22 4.15 -10.68
C ALA A 40 -5.15 2.79 -11.39
N LEU A 41 -4.50 2.72 -12.56
CA LEU A 41 -4.27 1.47 -13.27
C LEU A 41 -3.33 0.54 -12.49
N ALA A 42 -2.21 1.06 -11.97
CA ALA A 42 -1.31 0.29 -11.12
C ALA A 42 -2.01 -0.25 -9.85
N TYR A 43 -2.88 0.56 -9.24
CA TYR A 43 -3.69 0.14 -8.10
C TYR A 43 -4.70 -0.96 -8.47
N ARG A 44 -5.35 -0.85 -9.63
CA ARG A 44 -6.23 -1.90 -10.16
C ARG A 44 -5.48 -3.21 -10.37
N ASP A 45 -4.30 -3.14 -10.95
CA ASP A 45 -3.49 -4.33 -11.22
C ASP A 45 -2.99 -4.97 -9.92
N TRP A 46 -2.66 -4.16 -8.91
CA TRP A 46 -2.37 -4.65 -7.56
C TRP A 46 -3.58 -5.34 -6.91
N LEU A 47 -4.79 -4.80 -7.06
CA LEU A 47 -6.02 -5.42 -6.56
C LEU A 47 -6.31 -6.79 -7.18
N ALA A 48 -5.83 -7.04 -8.41
CA ALA A 48 -5.99 -8.34 -9.06
C ALA A 48 -5.14 -9.43 -8.41
N ASN A 49 -4.02 -9.08 -7.75
CA ASN A 49 -3.18 -10.03 -7.01
C ASN A 49 -2.43 -9.36 -5.83
N PRO A 50 -3.14 -9.02 -4.75
CA PRO A 50 -2.56 -8.25 -3.65
C PRO A 50 -1.59 -9.06 -2.78
N ILE A 51 -1.76 -10.38 -2.75
CA ILE A 51 -0.95 -11.30 -1.91
C ILE A 51 0.44 -11.52 -2.53
N ALA A 52 0.52 -11.69 -3.86
CA ALA A 52 1.81 -11.86 -4.54
C ALA A 52 2.69 -10.60 -4.48
N ALA A 53 2.07 -9.42 -4.39
CA ALA A 53 2.78 -8.14 -4.37
C ALA A 53 3.22 -7.68 -2.96
N GLY A 54 2.63 -8.20 -1.88
CA GLY A 54 2.80 -7.67 -0.52
C GLY A 54 3.22 -8.68 0.57
N GLY A 55 3.51 -9.92 0.20
CA GLY A 55 3.65 -11.04 1.14
C GLY A 55 5.06 -11.55 1.41
N VAL A 56 6.11 -10.71 1.48
CA VAL A 56 7.42 -11.19 1.93
C VAL A 56 7.50 -11.11 3.44
N HIS A 57 7.45 -12.27 4.08
CA HIS A 57 7.64 -12.47 5.50
C HIS A 57 8.96 -11.84 5.97
N GLY A 58 8.88 -10.81 6.81
CA GLY A 58 9.96 -10.43 7.72
C GLY A 58 10.09 -11.51 8.79
N GLY A 59 10.82 -12.58 8.49
CA GLY A 59 11.30 -13.53 9.49
C GLY A 59 12.62 -13.05 10.06
N ILE A 60 12.59 -12.58 11.31
CA ILE A 60 13.30 -13.06 12.52
C ILE A 60 12.89 -12.19 13.71
#